data_AF-A0A9D4QKR4-F1
#
_entry.id   AF-A0A9D4QKR4-F1
#
_cell.length_a   1.000
_cell.length_b   1.000
_cell.length_c   1.000
_cell.angle_alpha   90.00
_cell.angle_beta   90.00
_cell.angle_gamma   90.00
#
_symmetry.space_group_name_H-M   'P 1'
#
loop_
_entity.id
_entity.type
_entity.pdbx_description
1 polymer ?
#
loop_
_entity_poly.entity_id
_entity_poly.type
_entity_poly.pdbx_seq_one_letter_code
_entity_poly.pdbx_strand_id
1 'polypeptide(L)'
;MNDEKQLLNQASSEAKLLSQYGVTIPRHIPDHHQIDYISITILKMYHPPMTTVYDPVQIIGDGNCLYRTLSYAISGCQDHHVLLRLFAALELIQHRHYYDTGKKYNFLNDTRILMSDYSKILFEALTLNMEILHICMR
;
A
#
# COMPACT_ATOMS: atom_id res chain seq x y z
N MET A 1 16.07 -17.63 -11.94
CA MET A 1 17.31 -16.99 -11.45
C MET A 1 17.70 -15.73 -12.25
N ASN A 2 17.26 -15.58 -13.51
CA ASN A 2 17.60 -14.40 -14.34
C ASN A 2 16.66 -13.20 -14.06
N ASP A 3 15.37 -13.44 -13.82
CA ASP A 3 14.37 -12.39 -13.62
C ASP A 3 14.54 -11.63 -12.30
N GLU A 4 14.90 -12.34 -11.22
CA GLU A 4 15.12 -11.74 -9.91
C GLU A 4 16.28 -10.73 -9.92
N LYS A 5 17.38 -11.04 -10.62
CA LYS A 5 18.50 -10.10 -10.82
C LYS A 5 18.07 -8.87 -11.64
N GLN A 6 17.18 -9.06 -12.60
CA GLN A 6 16.69 -7.98 -13.46
C GLN A 6 15.76 -7.03 -12.68
N LEU A 7 14.87 -7.58 -11.87
CA LEU A 7 13.98 -6.84 -10.96
C LEU A 7 14.77 -6.11 -9.86
N LEU A 8 15.79 -6.76 -9.28
CA LEU A 8 16.72 -6.14 -8.33
C LEU A 8 17.50 -4.97 -8.95
N ASN A 9 17.94 -5.10 -10.20
CA ASN A 9 18.63 -4.02 -10.90
C ASN A 9 17.69 -2.85 -11.22
N GLN A 10 16.43 -3.12 -11.60
CA GLN A 10 15.42 -2.07 -11.78
C GLN A 10 15.09 -1.36 -10.47
N ALA A 11 14.82 -2.09 -9.40
CA ALA A 11 14.56 -1.54 -8.07
C ALA A 11 15.74 -0.73 -7.52
N SER A 12 16.97 -1.22 -7.70
CA SER A 12 18.19 -0.49 -7.31
C SER A 12 18.39 0.78 -8.14
N SER A 13 17.93 0.78 -9.39
CA SER A 13 17.93 1.97 -10.23
C SER A 13 16.88 3.00 -9.77
N GLU A 14 15.69 2.56 -9.32
CA GLU A 14 14.67 3.45 -8.74
C GLU A 14 15.11 4.06 -7.41
N ALA A 15 15.72 3.28 -6.51
CA ALA A 15 16.27 3.82 -5.27
C ALA A 15 17.36 4.88 -5.52
N LYS A 16 18.20 4.67 -6.56
CA LYS A 16 19.17 5.68 -7.03
C LYS A 16 18.49 6.89 -7.64
N LEU A 17 17.37 6.72 -8.36
CA LEU A 17 16.58 7.84 -8.88
C LEU A 17 16.01 8.66 -7.71
N LEU A 18 15.46 8.01 -6.68
CA LEU A 18 14.92 8.71 -5.51
C LEU A 18 15.98 9.53 -4.75
N SER A 19 17.21 9.01 -4.60
CA SER A 19 18.31 9.77 -3.99
C SER A 19 18.88 10.85 -4.91
N GLN A 20 18.99 10.56 -6.21
CA GLN A 20 19.49 11.51 -7.22
C GLN A 20 18.53 12.68 -7.43
N TYR A 21 17.22 12.47 -7.28
CA TYR A 21 16.21 13.53 -7.38
C TYR A 21 15.85 14.19 -6.04
N GLY A 22 16.50 13.80 -4.93
CA GLY A 22 16.28 14.43 -3.62
C GLY A 22 14.84 14.28 -3.12
N VAL A 23 14.20 13.13 -3.38
CA VAL A 23 12.80 12.89 -3.01
C VAL A 23 12.69 12.84 -1.49
N THR A 24 12.23 13.93 -0.90
CA THR A 24 11.89 14.03 0.53
C THR A 24 10.45 13.64 0.77
N ILE A 25 10.17 12.99 1.91
CA ILE A 25 8.79 12.73 2.33
C ILE A 25 8.07 14.09 2.41
N PRO A 26 6.92 14.25 1.73
CA PRO A 26 6.16 15.49 1.71
C PRO A 26 5.79 15.92 3.14
N ARG A 27 5.91 17.21 3.43
CA ARG A 27 5.45 17.77 4.69
C ARG A 27 3.93 17.65 4.76
N HIS A 28 3.40 17.39 5.95
CA HIS A 28 1.96 17.40 6.19
C HIS A 28 1.41 18.79 5.89
N ILE A 29 0.71 18.94 4.77
CA ILE A 29 -0.04 20.14 4.42
C ILE A 29 -1.50 19.77 4.69
N PRO A 30 -2.14 20.34 5.72
CA PRO A 30 -3.55 20.06 5.97
C PRO A 30 -4.37 20.60 4.79
N ASP A 31 -4.76 19.70 3.88
CA ASP A 31 -5.75 20.00 2.86
C ASP A 31 -7.14 20.14 3.52
N HIS A 32 -8.12 20.71 2.84
CA HIS A 32 -9.49 20.66 3.32
C HIS A 32 -10.02 19.24 3.17
N HIS A 33 -10.22 18.55 4.31
CA HIS A 33 -10.58 17.14 4.34
C HIS A 33 -12.04 17.01 3.89
N GLN A 34 -12.29 16.31 2.78
CA GLN A 34 -13.65 16.00 2.35
C GLN A 34 -14.18 14.83 3.17
N ILE A 35 -15.31 15.04 3.87
CA ILE A 35 -15.93 14.02 4.72
C ILE A 35 -16.71 13.01 3.86
N ASP A 36 -16.57 11.72 4.16
CA ASP A 36 -17.37 10.66 3.56
C ASP A 36 -18.68 10.42 4.35
N TYR A 37 -19.75 11.07 3.88
CA TYR A 37 -21.08 10.97 4.49
C TYR A 37 -21.72 9.58 4.37
N ILE A 38 -21.35 8.79 3.35
CA ILE A 38 -21.84 7.42 3.19
C ILE A 38 -21.24 6.56 4.29
N SER A 39 -19.92 6.62 4.47
CA SER A 39 -19.22 5.93 5.55
C SER A 39 -19.72 6.35 6.93
N ILE A 40 -19.97 7.65 7.15
CA ILE A 40 -20.61 8.12 8.40
C ILE A 40 -21.98 7.45 8.63
N THR A 41 -22.81 7.38 7.58
CA THR A 41 -24.15 6.80 7.70
C THR A 41 -24.08 5.31 8.07
N ILE A 42 -23.17 4.58 7.44
CA ILE A 42 -22.93 3.16 7.72
C ILE A 42 -22.40 2.99 9.15
N LEU A 43 -21.40 3.78 9.56
CA LEU A 43 -20.84 3.71 10.91
C LEU A 43 -21.89 4.06 11.98
N LYS A 44 -22.76 5.05 11.74
CA LYS A 44 -23.87 5.35 12.66
C LYS A 44 -24.86 4.20 12.79
N MET A 45 -25.04 3.40 11.74
CA MET A 45 -25.97 2.26 11.76
C MET A 45 -25.39 1.05 12.51
N TYR A 46 -24.10 0.75 12.33
CA TYR A 46 -23.50 -0.49 12.83
C TYR A 46 -22.53 -0.29 14.00
N HIS A 47 -21.81 0.83 14.05
CA HIS A 47 -20.79 1.13 15.07
C HIS A 47 -20.79 2.61 15.50
N PRO A 48 -21.87 3.14 16.09
CA PRO A 48 -22.01 4.56 16.40
C PRO A 48 -20.84 5.20 17.17
N PRO A 49 -20.21 4.52 18.16
CA PRO A 49 -19.09 5.10 18.91
C PRO A 49 -17.88 5.48 18.05
N MET A 50 -17.72 4.90 16.84
CA MET A 50 -16.63 5.30 15.96
C MET A 50 -16.77 6.74 15.48
N THR A 51 -18.01 7.21 15.29
CA THR A 51 -18.30 8.57 14.79
C THR A 51 -18.14 9.66 15.84
N THR A 52 -17.89 9.30 17.11
CA THR A 52 -17.60 10.29 18.17
C THR A 52 -16.12 10.60 18.27
N VAL A 53 -15.26 9.73 17.74
CA VAL A 53 -13.79 9.82 17.86
C VAL A 53 -13.13 10.06 16.51
N TYR A 54 -13.73 9.55 15.42
CA TYR A 54 -13.15 9.58 14.10
C TYR A 54 -14.13 10.14 13.07
N ASP A 55 -13.59 10.97 12.17
CA ASP A 55 -14.29 11.46 10.99
C ASP A 55 -13.81 10.67 9.76
N PRO A 56 -14.68 9.90 9.10
CA PRO A 56 -14.35 9.24 7.84
C PRO A 56 -14.02 10.27 6.77
N VAL A 57 -12.81 10.17 6.22
CA VAL A 57 -12.35 11.02 5.12
C VAL A 57 -12.59 10.30 3.79
N GLN A 58 -13.01 11.05 2.78
CA GLN A 58 -13.20 10.55 1.43
C GLN A 58 -11.85 10.31 0.74
N ILE A 59 -11.63 9.06 0.34
CA ILE A 59 -10.46 8.62 -0.44
C ILE A 59 -10.94 8.19 -1.83
N ILE A 60 -10.14 8.45 -2.86
CA ILE A 60 -10.45 7.99 -4.22
C ILE A 60 -10.49 6.45 -4.23
N GLY A 61 -11.66 5.89 -4.55
CA GLY A 61 -11.92 4.45 -4.57
C GLY A 61 -11.40 3.75 -5.83
N ASP A 62 -10.13 3.97 -6.19
CA ASP A 62 -9.45 3.21 -7.24
C ASP A 62 -8.64 2.05 -6.65
N GLY A 63 -7.96 1.27 -7.51
CA GLY A 63 -7.08 0.19 -7.09
C GLY A 63 -5.83 0.63 -6.31
N ASN A 64 -5.69 1.92 -5.99
CA ASN A 64 -4.62 2.49 -5.16
C ASN A 64 -5.15 3.07 -3.84
N CYS A 65 -6.43 2.88 -3.50
CA CYS A 65 -7.09 3.50 -2.36
C CYS A 65 -6.36 3.27 -1.02
N LEU A 66 -5.72 2.11 -0.82
CA LEU A 66 -4.89 1.84 0.36
C LEU A 66 -3.70 2.81 0.46
N TYR A 67 -2.93 2.95 -0.62
CA TYR A 67 -1.80 3.88 -0.67
C TYR A 67 -2.24 5.33 -0.64
N ARG A 68 -3.40 5.66 -1.21
CA ARG A 68 -3.98 7.00 -1.11
C ARG A 68 -4.37 7.34 0.33
N THR A 69 -4.95 6.38 1.05
CA THR A 69 -5.26 6.52 2.48
C THR A 69 -3.99 6.77 3.29
N LEU A 70 -2.94 5.98 3.04
CA LEU A 70 -1.67 6.15 3.74
C LEU A 70 -0.99 7.48 3.40
N SER A 71 -0.98 7.87 2.12
CA SER A 71 -0.50 9.18 1.65
C SER A 71 -1.22 10.29 2.39
N TYR A 72 -2.54 10.18 2.50
CA TYR A 72 -3.38 11.16 3.17
C TYR A 72 -3.07 11.25 4.66
N ALA A 73 -2.95 10.11 5.35
CA ALA A 73 -2.64 10.07 6.78
C ALA A 73 -1.25 10.66 7.12
N ILE A 74 -0.27 10.52 6.23
CA ILE A 74 1.10 11.01 6.45
C ILE A 74 1.23 12.49 6.05
N SER A 75 0.66 12.87 4.91
CA SER A 75 0.96 14.15 4.25
C SER A 75 -0.23 15.10 4.12
N GLY A 76 -1.44 14.65 4.45
CA GLY A 76 -2.68 15.39 4.23
C GLY A 76 -3.15 15.39 2.76
N CYS A 77 -2.45 14.73 1.84
CA CYS A 77 -2.85 14.61 0.43
C CYS A 77 -2.74 13.17 -0.10
N GLN A 78 -3.49 12.84 -1.15
CA GLN A 78 -3.53 11.49 -1.75
C GLN A 78 -2.47 11.28 -2.85
N ASP A 79 -1.82 12.33 -3.33
CA ASP A 79 -1.01 12.34 -4.56
C ASP A 79 0.27 11.51 -4.47
N HIS A 80 0.76 11.24 -3.25
CA HIS A 80 1.98 10.48 -3.02
C HIS A 80 1.77 8.97 -3.00
N HIS A 81 0.58 8.49 -3.36
CA HIS A 81 0.24 7.06 -3.35
C HIS A 81 1.17 6.21 -4.24
N VAL A 82 1.61 6.72 -5.40
CA VAL A 82 2.55 6.01 -6.29
C VAL A 82 3.93 5.90 -5.65
N LEU A 83 4.39 6.95 -4.97
CA LEU A 83 5.67 6.93 -4.27
C LEU A 83 5.66 5.93 -3.11
N LEU A 84 4.56 5.87 -2.35
CA LEU A 84 4.40 4.88 -1.28
C LEU A 84 4.35 3.45 -1.81
N ARG A 85 3.71 3.24 -2.97
CA ARG A 85 3.72 1.96 -3.68
C ARG A 85 5.13 1.53 -4.07
N LEU A 86 5.91 2.46 -4.61
CA LEU A 86 7.32 2.22 -4.94
C LEU A 86 8.13 1.85 -3.70
N PHE A 87 7.99 2.60 -2.59
CA PHE A 87 8.67 2.26 -1.35
C PHE A 87 8.29 0.88 -0.82
N ALA A 88 7.00 0.50 -0.89
CA ALA A 88 6.56 -0.83 -0.51
C ALA A 88 7.18 -1.93 -1.39
N ALA A 89 7.28 -1.70 -2.70
CA ALA A 89 7.94 -2.65 -3.61
C ALA A 89 9.44 -2.78 -3.29
N LEU A 90 10.15 -1.67 -3.07
CA LEU A 90 11.56 -1.67 -2.70
C LEU A 90 11.80 -2.40 -1.37
N GLU A 91 10.97 -2.13 -0.36
CA GLU A 91 11.00 -2.81 0.93
C GLU A 91 10.88 -4.32 0.77
N LEU A 92 9.90 -4.78 -0.02
CA LEU A 92 9.72 -6.21 -0.26
C LEU A 92 10.93 -6.86 -0.91
N ILE A 93 11.52 -6.20 -1.91
CA ILE A 93 12.71 -6.70 -2.62
C ILE A 93 13.90 -6.79 -1.67
N GLN A 94 14.15 -5.73 -0.91
CA GLN A 94 15.31 -5.66 -0.02
C GLN A 94 15.18 -6.60 1.18
N HIS A 95 13.96 -6.82 1.66
CA HIS A 95 13.68 -7.59 2.86
C HIS A 95 12.94 -8.90 2.55
N ARG A 96 13.20 -9.51 1.38
CA ARG A 96 12.57 -10.78 0.97
C ARG A 96 12.58 -11.85 2.06
N HIS A 97 13.69 -12.01 2.78
CA HIS A 97 13.81 -13.01 3.85
C HIS A 97 12.78 -12.85 4.99
N TYR A 98 12.28 -11.64 5.23
CA TYR A 98 11.24 -11.37 6.23
C TYR A 98 9.86 -11.79 5.73
N TYR A 99 9.55 -11.49 4.46
CA TYR A 99 8.23 -11.73 3.87
C TYR A 99 8.09 -13.08 3.17
N ASP A 100 9.20 -13.68 2.73
CA ASP A 100 9.29 -14.97 2.04
C ASP A 100 9.88 -16.07 2.95
N THR A 101 9.23 -16.28 4.08
CA THR A 101 9.54 -17.27 5.12
C THR A 101 9.51 -18.76 4.71
N GLY A 102 9.18 -19.11 3.45
CA GLY A 102 8.98 -20.49 2.98
C GLY A 102 7.90 -21.33 3.69
N LYS A 103 7.25 -20.80 4.74
CA LYS A 103 6.20 -21.48 5.49
C LYS A 103 4.85 -21.26 4.83
N LYS A 104 4.11 -22.35 4.60
CA LYS A 104 2.68 -22.29 4.29
C LYS A 104 1.94 -21.99 5.59
N TYR A 105 1.60 -20.73 5.83
CA TYR A 105 0.71 -20.37 6.93
C TYR A 105 -0.71 -20.80 6.57
N ASN A 106 -1.27 -21.66 7.39
CA ASN A 106 -2.63 -22.17 7.22
C ASN A 106 -3.56 -21.16 7.91
N PHE A 107 -3.86 -20.06 7.22
CA PHE A 107 -4.78 -19.05 7.71
C PHE A 107 -6.20 -19.61 7.70
N LEU A 108 -6.54 -20.35 8.75
CA LEU A 108 -7.90 -20.67 9.19
C LEU A 108 -8.86 -21.14 8.09
N ASN A 109 -8.60 -22.27 7.41
CA ASN A 109 -9.56 -22.93 6.48
C ASN A 109 -10.22 -22.02 5.41
N ASP A 110 -9.74 -20.78 5.21
CA ASP A 110 -10.37 -19.82 4.32
C ASP A 110 -9.74 -19.95 2.94
N THR A 111 -10.39 -20.75 2.10
CA THR A 111 -9.99 -21.03 0.71
C THR A 111 -10.04 -19.80 -0.19
N ARG A 112 -10.52 -18.64 0.30
CA ARG A 112 -10.62 -17.39 -0.46
C ARG A 112 -9.33 -16.57 -0.44
N ILE A 113 -8.43 -16.83 0.51
CA ILE A 113 -7.14 -16.12 0.59
C ILE A 113 -6.09 -16.92 -0.20
N LEU A 114 -6.07 -16.72 -1.51
CA LEU A 114 -5.07 -17.32 -2.39
C LEU A 114 -3.81 -16.47 -2.37
N MET A 115 -2.80 -16.87 -1.58
CA MET A 115 -1.50 -16.20 -1.63
C MET A 115 -0.84 -16.47 -2.98
N SER A 116 -0.65 -15.41 -3.77
CA SER A 116 0.09 -15.49 -5.03
C SER A 116 1.58 -15.75 -4.74
N ASP A 117 2.28 -16.37 -5.69
CA ASP A 117 3.74 -16.53 -5.59
C ASP A 117 4.41 -15.19 -5.33
N TYR A 118 5.45 -15.17 -4.50
CA TYR A 118 6.17 -13.95 -4.14
C TYR A 118 6.63 -13.16 -5.38
N SER A 119 7.09 -13.85 -6.42
CA SER A 119 7.47 -13.22 -7.71
C SER A 119 6.30 -12.53 -8.40
N LYS A 120 5.08 -13.07 -8.28
CA LYS A 120 3.87 -12.50 -8.85
C LYS A 120 3.41 -11.28 -8.05
N ILE A 121 3.46 -11.35 -6.72
CA ILE A 121 3.20 -10.21 -5.82
C ILE A 121 4.18 -9.07 -6.12
N LEU A 122 5.46 -9.41 -6.29
CA LEU A 122 6.50 -8.44 -6.63
C LEU A 122 6.25 -7.80 -7.99
N PHE A 123 5.91 -8.60 -9.00
CA PHE A 123 5.59 -8.10 -10.33
C PHE A 123 4.36 -7.18 -10.31
N GLU A 124 3.30 -7.58 -9.62
CA GLU A 124 2.10 -6.76 -9.43
C GLU A 124 2.45 -5.44 -8.73
N ALA A 125 3.32 -5.48 -7.71
CA ALA A 125 3.74 -4.29 -6.99
C ALA A 125 4.45 -3.28 -7.89
N LEU A 126 5.26 -3.77 -8.83
CA LEU A 126 6.02 -2.98 -9.81
C LEU A 126 5.17 -2.46 -10.98
N THR A 127 4.05 -3.11 -11.31
CA THR A 127 3.16 -2.66 -12.39
C THR A 127 2.15 -1.62 -11.90
N LEU A 128 2.02 -0.48 -12.60
CA LEU A 128 1.19 0.68 -12.21
C LEU A 128 -0.32 0.43 -12.00
N ASN A 129 -0.83 -0.77 -12.26
CA ASN A 129 -2.26 -0.98 -12.52
C ASN A 129 -2.98 -2.03 -11.67
N MET A 130 -2.37 -2.62 -10.64
CA MET A 130 -3.09 -3.62 -9.81
C MET A 130 -2.97 -3.38 -8.31
N GLU A 131 -4.06 -3.69 -7.61
CA GLU A 131 -4.20 -3.61 -6.17
C GLU A 131 -3.11 -4.40 -5.46
N ILE A 132 -2.27 -3.70 -4.70
CA ILE A 132 -1.47 -4.35 -3.66
C ILE A 132 -2.38 -4.48 -2.43
N LEU A 133 -3.45 -5.27 -2.55
CA LEU A 133 -4.27 -5.66 -1.41
C LEU A 133 -3.67 -6.89 -0.69
N HIS A 134 -2.58 -7.46 -1.23
CA HIS A 134 -1.99 -8.73 -0.80
C HIS A 134 -0.57 -8.58 -0.20
N ILE A 135 -0.25 -7.41 0.34
CA ILE A 135 1.00 -7.20 1.08
C ILE A 135 0.66 -6.73 2.48
N CYS A 136 0.05 -7.64 3.23
CA CYS A 136 0.12 -7.71 4.69
C CYS A 136 -0.54 -9.04 5.07
N MET A 137 0.11 -9.79 5.95
CA MET A 137 -0.30 -11.11 6.50
C MET A 137 0.27 -12.33 5.76
N ARG A 138 1.57 -12.56 5.96
CA ARG A 138 2.10 -13.91 6.26
C ARG A 138 2.17 -14.12 7.76
#